data_AF-A0A3S3UE67-F1
#
_entry.id   AF-A0A3S3UE67-F1
#
_cell.length_a   1.000
_cell.length_b   1.000
_cell.length_c   1.000
_cell.angle_alpha   90.00
_cell.angle_beta   90.00
_cell.angle_gamma   90.00
#
_symmetry.space_group_name_H-M   'P 1'
#
loop_
_entity.id
_entity.type
_entity.pdbx_description
1 polymer ?
#
loop_
_entity_poly.entity_id
_entity_poly.type
_entity_poly.pdbx_seq_one_letter_code
_entity_poly.pdbx_strand_id
1 'polypeptide(L)'
;MGTTMNRPAPRKSMFDWFGEKIEPGESRNVHLVVGESYSSMTVDIQIHVRRAQEDGPVVFVTGALHGDEINGCGAIRQLIQDDTFQVQRGALVLIPVLNLPAFERHSRYLPDRRDLNRSFPGSVDGSLASRMAFTIFNEIVKRCDYGIDLHTASVRRTNYPTVRGDLTNSEVRRLAEAFGVEIIMNNKGPKNSFRREACNAGCPTIIMEGGEVWKVEPGIVETEVRGIKNVLRELNMLDGEIESPAYQIVIEKSKWIRSERGGFLDFHIKPGDIVKKGQPIITNTTLLGESQDTLYAL
;
A
#
# COMPACT_ATOMS: atom_id res chain seq x y z
N MET A 1 -34.15 30.08 15.37
CA MET A 1 -33.68 29.88 13.98
C MET A 1 -32.70 28.73 13.99
N GLY A 2 -33.10 27.60 13.41
CA GLY A 2 -32.34 26.35 13.46
C GLY A 2 -31.09 26.43 12.59
N THR A 3 -29.95 26.08 13.18
CA THR A 3 -28.71 25.82 12.46
C THR A 3 -28.90 24.58 11.60
N THR A 4 -29.03 24.79 10.28
CA THR A 4 -28.96 23.74 9.28
C THR A 4 -27.59 23.10 9.35
N MET A 5 -27.50 21.92 9.98
CA MET A 5 -26.36 21.02 9.82
C MET A 5 -26.23 20.73 8.31
N ASN A 6 -25.11 21.14 7.72
CA ASN A 6 -24.71 20.73 6.38
C ASN A 6 -24.69 19.20 6.36
N ARG A 7 -25.71 18.59 5.72
CA ARG A 7 -25.66 17.16 5.40
C ARG A 7 -24.46 16.95 4.47
N PRO A 8 -23.56 15.98 4.75
CA PRO A 8 -22.53 15.62 3.80
C PRO A 8 -23.19 15.28 2.47
N ALA A 9 -22.60 15.73 1.36
CA ALA A 9 -23.09 15.41 0.03
C ALA A 9 -23.30 13.89 -0.09
N PRO A 10 -24.40 13.42 -0.71
CA PRO A 10 -24.64 11.99 -0.88
C PRO A 10 -23.42 11.37 -1.56
N ARG A 11 -22.88 10.28 -0.98
CA ARG A 11 -21.83 9.48 -1.63
C ARG A 11 -22.30 9.16 -3.05
N LYS A 12 -21.46 9.41 -4.07
CA LYS A 12 -21.69 8.90 -5.44
C LYS A 12 -22.09 7.42 -5.32
N SER A 13 -23.02 6.95 -6.16
CA SER A 13 -23.44 5.54 -6.19
C SER A 13 -22.21 4.62 -6.06
N MET A 14 -22.12 3.87 -4.95
CA MET A 14 -20.92 3.11 -4.58
C MET A 14 -20.58 1.98 -5.57
N PHE A 15 -21.47 1.71 -6.53
CA PHE A 15 -21.38 0.59 -7.46
C PHE A 15 -21.55 1.00 -8.94
N ASP A 16 -21.48 2.29 -9.23
CA ASP A 16 -21.24 2.80 -10.58
C ASP A 16 -19.75 3.18 -10.70
N TRP A 17 -18.97 2.30 -11.30
CA TRP A 17 -17.54 2.47 -11.49
C TRP A 17 -17.28 2.87 -12.93
N PHE A 18 -17.08 4.17 -13.14
CA PHE A 18 -16.68 4.75 -14.44
C PHE A 18 -17.70 4.52 -15.57
N GLY A 19 -19.00 4.52 -15.24
CA GLY A 19 -20.08 4.26 -16.19
C GLY A 19 -20.49 2.79 -16.26
N GLU A 20 -19.78 1.91 -15.54
CA GLU A 20 -20.10 0.49 -15.41
C GLU A 20 -20.82 0.24 -14.09
N LYS A 21 -22.11 -0.12 -14.16
CA LYS A 21 -22.85 -0.57 -12.99
C LYS A 21 -22.50 -2.03 -12.69
N ILE A 22 -22.12 -2.31 -11.45
CA ILE A 22 -21.77 -3.66 -10.97
C ILE A 22 -22.89 -4.14 -10.05
N GLU A 23 -23.63 -5.17 -10.48
CA GLU A 23 -24.76 -5.70 -9.72
C GLU A 23 -24.29 -6.53 -8.51
N PRO A 24 -25.14 -6.72 -7.48
CA PRO A 24 -24.82 -7.61 -6.36
C PRO A 24 -24.43 -9.02 -6.83
N GLY A 25 -23.36 -9.58 -6.26
CA GLY A 25 -22.83 -10.89 -6.64
C GLY A 25 -21.98 -10.90 -7.92
N GLU A 26 -21.78 -9.75 -8.56
CA GLU A 26 -21.01 -9.62 -9.80
C GLU A 26 -19.53 -9.26 -9.54
N SER A 27 -18.65 -9.77 -10.40
CA SER A 27 -17.28 -9.30 -10.52
C SER A 27 -17.02 -8.75 -11.93
N ARG A 28 -16.37 -7.59 -12.03
CA ARG A 28 -16.15 -6.92 -13.33
C ARG A 28 -14.80 -6.20 -13.37
N ASN A 29 -14.18 -6.19 -14.55
CA ASN A 29 -13.06 -5.31 -14.85
C ASN A 29 -13.57 -3.94 -15.30
N VAL A 30 -13.03 -2.88 -14.73
CA VAL A 30 -13.35 -1.49 -15.05
C VAL A 30 -12.07 -0.68 -15.21
N HIS A 31 -12.18 0.46 -15.91
CA HIS A 31 -11.02 1.26 -16.30
C HIS A 31 -11.20 2.70 -15.84
N LEU A 32 -10.22 3.22 -15.09
CA LEU A 32 -10.20 4.62 -14.67
C LEU A 32 -9.22 5.41 -15.54
N VAL A 33 -9.73 6.28 -16.40
CA VAL A 33 -8.88 7.22 -17.16
C VAL A 33 -8.26 8.24 -16.20
N VAL A 34 -6.93 8.28 -16.16
CA VAL A 34 -6.17 9.19 -15.28
C VAL A 34 -5.37 10.25 -16.03
N GLY A 35 -5.30 10.14 -17.36
CA GLY A 35 -4.67 11.16 -18.20
C GLY A 35 -4.43 10.66 -19.61
N GLU A 36 -3.57 11.39 -20.32
CA GLU A 36 -3.15 11.11 -21.69
C GLU A 36 -1.62 11.17 -21.75
N SER A 37 -1.01 10.29 -22.55
CA SER A 37 0.42 10.24 -22.77
C SER A 37 0.89 11.31 -23.77
N TYR A 38 2.21 11.50 -23.91
CA TYR A 38 2.78 12.39 -24.94
C TYR A 38 2.50 11.93 -26.39
N SER A 39 2.09 10.68 -26.59
CA SER A 39 1.71 10.11 -27.88
C SER A 39 0.19 10.11 -28.09
N SER A 40 -0.55 10.89 -27.31
CA SER A 40 -2.01 10.98 -27.34
C SER A 40 -2.74 9.66 -27.09
N MET A 41 -2.13 8.77 -26.31
CA MET A 41 -2.79 7.55 -25.85
C MET A 41 -3.40 7.79 -24.48
N THR A 42 -4.63 7.32 -24.29
CA THR A 42 -5.26 7.28 -22.97
C THR A 42 -4.39 6.47 -22.01
N VAL A 43 -4.22 6.99 -20.80
CA VAL A 43 -3.63 6.26 -19.68
C VAL A 43 -4.75 5.93 -18.72
N ASP A 44 -5.07 4.65 -18.61
CA ASP A 44 -6.10 4.13 -17.72
C ASP A 44 -5.53 3.16 -16.68
N ILE A 45 -6.11 3.19 -15.49
CA ILE A 45 -5.83 2.24 -14.41
C ILE A 45 -6.81 1.08 -14.54
N GLN A 46 -6.27 -0.13 -14.56
CA GLN A 46 -6.99 -1.39 -14.66
C GLN A 46 -7.45 -1.81 -13.25
N ILE A 47 -8.75 -1.99 -13.07
CA ILE A 47 -9.36 -2.24 -11.76
C ILE A 47 -10.28 -3.46 -11.86
N HIS A 48 -10.13 -4.40 -10.94
CA HIS A 48 -11.06 -5.53 -10.80
C HIS A 48 -11.90 -5.32 -9.56
N VAL A 49 -13.22 -5.25 -9.72
CA VAL A 49 -14.16 -5.08 -8.61
C VAL A 49 -14.90 -6.39 -8.39
N ARG A 50 -14.91 -6.88 -7.15
CA ARG A 50 -15.74 -8.01 -6.70
C ARG A 50 -16.80 -7.49 -5.75
N ARG A 51 -18.07 -7.54 -6.13
CA ARG A 51 -19.19 -7.11 -5.30
C ARG A 51 -19.92 -8.32 -4.75
N ALA A 52 -20.10 -8.38 -3.44
CA ALA A 52 -20.87 -9.42 -2.79
C ALA A 52 -22.38 -9.28 -3.06
N GLN A 53 -23.15 -10.31 -2.75
CA GLN A 53 -24.62 -10.25 -2.76
C GLN A 53 -25.15 -9.37 -1.62
N GLU A 54 -24.51 -9.42 -0.45
CA GLU A 54 -24.88 -8.64 0.73
C GLU A 54 -24.14 -7.29 0.77
N ASP A 55 -24.84 -6.25 1.23
CA ASP A 55 -24.21 -4.95 1.44
C ASP A 55 -23.21 -4.98 2.62
N GLY A 56 -22.18 -4.14 2.51
CA GLY A 56 -21.08 -4.11 3.47
C GLY A 56 -20.05 -3.06 3.09
N PRO A 57 -18.90 -3.04 3.77
CA PRO A 57 -17.87 -2.04 3.50
C PRO A 57 -17.23 -2.23 2.12
N VAL A 58 -16.74 -1.13 1.56
CA VAL A 58 -15.96 -1.14 0.32
C VAL A 58 -14.47 -0.98 0.65
N VAL A 59 -13.64 -1.92 0.22
CA VAL A 59 -12.20 -1.94 0.51
C VAL A 59 -11.42 -1.86 -0.78
N PHE A 60 -10.46 -0.93 -0.89
CA PHE A 60 -9.48 -0.98 -1.97
C PHE A 60 -8.19 -1.68 -1.55
N VAL A 61 -7.56 -2.36 -2.51
CA VAL A 61 -6.20 -2.90 -2.38
C VAL A 61 -5.38 -2.43 -3.58
N THR A 62 -4.30 -1.71 -3.33
CA THR A 62 -3.44 -1.12 -4.37
C THR A 62 -2.03 -1.71 -4.37
N GLY A 63 -1.50 -1.94 -5.56
CA GLY A 63 -0.09 -2.26 -5.82
C GLY A 63 0.53 -1.28 -6.80
N ALA A 64 1.87 -1.27 -6.86
CA ALA A 64 2.67 -0.42 -7.73
C ALA A 64 2.23 1.05 -7.77
N LEU A 65 2.04 1.66 -6.60
CA LEU A 65 1.97 3.12 -6.47
C LEU A 65 3.30 3.75 -6.90
N HIS A 66 4.40 3.08 -6.55
CA HIS A 66 5.71 3.23 -7.19
C HIS A 66 5.88 2.07 -8.18
N GLY A 67 6.28 2.36 -9.41
CA GLY A 67 6.28 1.39 -10.51
C GLY A 67 7.33 0.29 -10.43
N ASP A 68 8.31 0.44 -9.54
CA ASP A 68 9.35 -0.54 -9.25
C ASP A 68 8.98 -1.53 -8.14
N GLU A 69 7.88 -1.29 -7.42
CA GLU A 69 7.45 -2.08 -6.25
C GLU A 69 6.36 -3.09 -6.66
N ILE A 70 6.76 -4.29 -7.10
CA ILE A 70 5.86 -5.22 -7.82
C ILE A 70 5.37 -6.45 -7.02
N ASN A 71 5.78 -6.63 -5.76
CA ASN A 71 5.27 -7.73 -4.91
C ASN A 71 3.74 -7.64 -4.76
N GLY A 72 3.23 -6.46 -4.41
CA GLY A 72 1.79 -6.20 -4.31
C GLY A 72 1.02 -6.45 -5.61
N CYS A 73 1.63 -6.22 -6.78
CA CYS A 73 1.03 -6.60 -8.06
C CYS A 73 0.79 -8.11 -8.12
N GLY A 74 1.76 -8.90 -7.66
CA GLY A 74 1.68 -10.36 -7.59
C GLY A 74 0.55 -10.83 -6.66
N ALA A 75 0.48 -10.29 -5.44
CA ALA A 75 -0.57 -10.62 -4.48
C ALA A 75 -1.97 -10.29 -5.00
N ILE A 76 -2.15 -9.09 -5.56
CA ILE A 76 -3.45 -8.68 -6.10
C ILE A 76 -3.83 -9.55 -7.30
N ARG A 77 -2.88 -9.88 -8.20
CA ARG A 77 -3.14 -10.79 -9.32
C ARG A 77 -3.52 -12.19 -8.85
N GLN A 78 -2.87 -12.71 -7.82
CA GLN A 78 -3.22 -14.00 -7.24
C GLN A 78 -4.65 -14.01 -6.70
N LEU A 79 -5.09 -12.93 -6.02
CA LEU A 79 -6.47 -12.79 -5.58
C LEU A 79 -7.46 -12.69 -6.75
N ILE A 80 -7.11 -11.95 -7.82
CA ILE A 80 -7.94 -11.83 -9.04
C ILE A 80 -8.08 -13.17 -9.77
N GLN A 81 -7.05 -14.01 -9.75
CA GLN A 81 -7.04 -15.31 -10.45
C GLN A 81 -7.61 -16.45 -9.61
N ASP A 82 -7.80 -16.24 -8.31
CA ASP A 82 -8.44 -17.20 -7.41
C ASP A 82 -9.97 -17.06 -7.52
N ASP A 83 -10.59 -17.98 -8.27
CA ASP A 83 -12.04 -18.03 -8.45
C ASP A 83 -12.77 -18.44 -7.15
N THR A 84 -12.07 -19.10 -6.23
CA THR A 84 -12.62 -19.51 -4.92
C THR A 84 -12.67 -18.35 -3.93
N PHE A 85 -11.92 -17.28 -4.20
CA PHE A 85 -11.85 -16.11 -3.33
C PHE A 85 -13.06 -15.18 -3.54
N GLN A 86 -14.15 -15.39 -2.80
CA GLN A 86 -15.35 -14.54 -2.92
C GLN A 86 -15.62 -13.79 -1.62
N VAL A 87 -15.82 -12.47 -1.73
CA VAL A 87 -16.27 -11.65 -0.59
C VAL A 87 -17.76 -11.90 -0.34
N GLN A 88 -18.13 -12.08 0.92
CA GLN A 88 -19.50 -12.42 1.35
C GLN A 88 -20.38 -11.18 1.55
N ARG A 89 -19.76 -10.04 1.86
CA ARG A 89 -20.45 -8.74 2.00
C ARG A 89 -19.59 -7.58 1.50
N GLY A 90 -20.25 -6.52 1.04
CA GLY A 90 -19.60 -5.31 0.56
C GLY A 90 -18.93 -5.49 -0.80
N ALA A 91 -17.83 -4.79 -1.03
CA ALA A 91 -17.09 -4.90 -2.29
C ALA A 91 -15.58 -4.72 -2.11
N LEU A 92 -14.82 -5.43 -2.95
CA LEU A 92 -13.37 -5.37 -2.99
C LEU A 92 -12.91 -4.77 -4.32
N VAL A 93 -12.13 -3.70 -4.26
CA VAL A 93 -11.59 -2.97 -5.42
C VAL A 93 -10.10 -3.27 -5.53
N LEU A 94 -9.74 -4.16 -6.44
CA LEU A 94 -8.38 -4.69 -6.63
C LEU A 94 -7.69 -3.92 -7.76
N ILE A 95 -6.58 -3.24 -7.44
CA ILE A 95 -5.82 -2.40 -8.37
C ILE A 95 -4.36 -2.89 -8.40
N PRO A 96 -4.01 -3.84 -9.30
CA PRO A 96 -2.65 -4.39 -9.33
C PRO A 96 -1.58 -3.33 -9.60
N VAL A 97 -1.89 -2.37 -10.49
CA VAL A 97 -0.97 -1.31 -10.89
C VAL A 97 -1.68 0.03 -10.82
N LEU A 98 -1.42 0.80 -9.77
CA LEU A 98 -2.01 2.13 -9.59
C LEU A 98 -1.30 3.18 -10.46
N ASN A 99 0.02 3.08 -10.63
CA ASN A 99 0.83 4.06 -11.34
C ASN A 99 1.41 3.49 -12.64
N LEU A 100 0.54 3.26 -13.64
CA LEU A 100 0.92 2.65 -14.92
C LEU A 100 2.11 3.32 -15.61
N PRO A 101 2.20 4.68 -15.72
CA PRO A 101 3.35 5.30 -16.37
C PRO A 101 4.69 5.06 -15.65
N ALA A 102 4.67 4.91 -14.32
CA ALA A 102 5.87 4.61 -13.54
C ALA A 102 6.21 3.11 -13.63
N PHE A 103 5.19 2.25 -13.65
CA PHE A 103 5.32 0.80 -13.81
C PHE A 103 6.01 0.41 -15.10
N GLU A 104 5.57 0.94 -16.25
CA GLU A 104 6.19 0.72 -17.57
C GLU A 104 7.68 1.15 -17.63
N ARG A 105 8.11 2.02 -16.72
CA ARG A 105 9.49 2.50 -16.62
C ARG A 105 10.29 1.83 -15.51
N HIS A 106 9.69 0.88 -14.79
CA HIS A 106 10.26 0.26 -13.59
C HIS A 106 10.81 1.31 -12.61
N SER A 107 10.05 2.38 -12.41
CA SER A 107 10.50 3.61 -11.75
C SER A 107 9.59 3.99 -10.60
N ARG A 108 10.17 4.54 -9.53
CA ARG A 108 9.43 5.19 -8.45
C ARG A 108 8.65 6.42 -8.92
N TYR A 109 9.22 7.16 -9.87
CA TYR A 109 8.74 8.47 -10.29
C TYR A 109 7.93 8.40 -11.58
N LEU A 110 6.98 9.32 -11.70
CA LEU A 110 6.29 9.63 -12.95
C LEU A 110 7.27 10.25 -13.98
N PRO A 111 6.91 10.30 -15.28
CA PRO A 111 7.77 10.91 -16.31
C PRO A 111 8.10 12.39 -16.06
N ASP A 112 7.29 13.11 -15.27
CA ASP A 112 7.59 14.49 -14.82
C ASP A 112 8.56 14.54 -13.61
N ARG A 113 9.16 13.40 -13.26
CA ARG A 113 10.12 13.18 -12.16
C ARG A 113 9.53 13.39 -10.75
N ARG A 114 8.21 13.48 -10.63
CA ARG A 114 7.55 13.63 -9.32
C ARG A 114 7.16 12.28 -8.75
N ASP A 115 7.20 12.20 -7.42
CA ASP A 115 6.70 11.05 -6.67
C ASP A 115 5.18 11.22 -6.50
N LEU A 116 4.40 10.26 -7.03
CA LEU A 116 2.95 10.27 -6.91
C LEU A 116 2.53 10.24 -5.43
N ASN A 117 3.27 9.51 -4.59
CA ASN A 117 3.06 9.43 -3.14
C ASN A 117 3.42 10.70 -2.37
N ARG A 118 3.75 11.80 -3.05
CA ARG A 118 3.92 13.14 -2.45
C ARG A 118 2.95 14.15 -3.05
N SER A 119 2.02 13.68 -3.87
CA SER A 119 1.13 14.50 -4.69
C SER A 119 -0.34 14.41 -4.26
N PHE A 120 -0.69 13.58 -3.28
CA PHE A 120 -2.07 13.45 -2.78
C PHE A 120 -2.46 14.62 -1.86
N PRO A 121 -3.74 15.00 -1.81
CA PRO A 121 -4.88 14.46 -2.56
C PRO A 121 -4.95 14.97 -4.01
N GLY A 122 -3.99 15.77 -4.47
CA GLY A 122 -3.92 16.28 -5.83
C GLY A 122 -4.71 17.56 -6.09
N SER A 123 -4.60 18.07 -7.32
CA SER A 123 -5.33 19.23 -7.83
C SER A 123 -5.57 19.10 -9.33
N VAL A 124 -6.72 19.59 -9.82
CA VAL A 124 -7.08 19.62 -11.25
C VAL A 124 -6.15 20.51 -12.08
N ASP A 125 -5.64 21.59 -11.49
CA ASP A 125 -4.76 22.55 -12.17
C ASP A 125 -3.27 22.28 -11.89
N GLY A 126 -2.96 21.13 -11.28
CA GLY A 126 -1.61 20.78 -10.86
C GLY A 126 -0.74 20.16 -11.97
N SER A 127 0.44 19.70 -11.57
CA SER A 127 1.30 18.87 -12.44
C SER A 127 0.63 17.56 -12.85
N LEU A 128 1.25 16.83 -13.78
CA LEU A 128 0.77 15.50 -14.17
C LEU A 128 0.51 14.61 -12.94
N ALA A 129 1.50 14.52 -12.04
CA ALA A 129 1.35 13.77 -10.79
C ALA A 129 0.18 14.25 -9.91
N SER A 130 -0.04 15.56 -9.83
CA SER A 130 -1.09 16.15 -8.99
C SER A 130 -2.49 15.93 -9.57
N ARG A 131 -2.65 16.01 -10.90
CA ARG A 131 -3.92 15.70 -11.58
C ARG A 131 -4.25 14.21 -11.50
N MET A 132 -3.27 13.35 -11.73
CA MET A 132 -3.43 11.91 -11.56
C MET A 132 -3.82 11.56 -10.12
N ALA A 133 -3.13 12.13 -9.12
CA ALA A 133 -3.48 11.98 -7.72
C ALA A 133 -4.91 12.46 -7.42
N PHE A 134 -5.33 13.60 -7.99
CA PHE A 134 -6.68 14.13 -7.84
C PHE A 134 -7.74 13.15 -8.36
N THR A 135 -7.54 12.61 -9.56
CA THR A 135 -8.46 11.63 -10.14
C THR A 135 -8.53 10.38 -9.28
N ILE A 136 -7.39 9.75 -8.96
CA ILE A 136 -7.33 8.54 -8.11
C ILE A 136 -8.03 8.79 -6.76
N PHE A 137 -7.77 9.93 -6.13
CA PHE A 137 -8.30 10.23 -4.81
C PHE A 137 -9.82 10.38 -4.81
N ASN A 138 -10.38 11.11 -5.78
CA ASN A 138 -11.82 11.33 -5.84
C ASN A 138 -12.58 10.11 -6.36
N GLU A 139 -11.95 9.33 -7.24
CA GLU A 139 -12.60 8.24 -7.95
C GLU A 139 -12.39 6.87 -7.29
N ILE A 140 -11.40 6.71 -6.42
CA ILE A 140 -11.16 5.48 -5.65
C ILE A 140 -11.32 5.75 -4.16
N VAL A 141 -10.44 6.57 -3.57
CA VAL A 141 -10.36 6.72 -2.10
C VAL A 141 -11.67 7.22 -1.50
N LYS A 142 -12.27 8.29 -2.06
CA LYS A 142 -13.52 8.84 -1.55
C LYS A 142 -14.74 7.93 -1.72
N ARG A 143 -14.60 6.83 -2.46
CA ARG A 143 -15.66 5.85 -2.71
C ARG A 143 -15.52 4.59 -1.84
N CYS A 144 -14.40 4.44 -1.13
CA CYS A 144 -14.15 3.30 -0.27
C CYS A 144 -14.25 3.68 1.21
N ASP A 145 -14.49 2.67 2.05
CA ASP A 145 -14.50 2.80 3.51
C ASP A 145 -13.13 2.50 4.10
N TYR A 146 -12.36 1.57 3.52
CA TYR A 146 -11.03 1.18 3.99
C TYR A 146 -10.04 0.95 2.84
N GLY A 147 -8.75 0.98 3.17
CA GLY A 147 -7.68 0.81 2.18
C GLY A 147 -6.50 -0.03 2.67
N ILE A 148 -5.92 -0.79 1.74
CA ILE A 148 -4.64 -1.49 1.92
C ILE A 148 -3.74 -1.12 0.74
N ASP A 149 -2.58 -0.54 1.02
CA ASP A 149 -1.62 -0.12 0.00
C ASP A 149 -0.32 -0.93 0.15
N LEU A 150 0.03 -1.70 -0.88
CA LEU A 150 1.14 -2.66 -0.85
C LEU A 150 2.39 -2.02 -1.47
N HIS A 151 3.47 -1.96 -0.68
CA HIS A 151 4.75 -1.35 -1.04
C HIS A 151 5.88 -2.35 -0.83
N THR A 152 7.03 -2.06 -1.44
CA THR A 152 8.28 -2.78 -1.15
C THR A 152 9.36 -1.81 -0.70
N ALA A 153 10.56 -2.32 -0.42
CA ALA A 153 11.68 -1.44 -0.14
C ALA A 153 12.07 -0.63 -1.38
N SER A 154 12.70 0.54 -1.19
CA SER A 154 13.29 1.29 -2.31
C SER A 154 14.50 0.55 -2.91
N VAL A 155 14.88 0.92 -4.14
CA VAL A 155 16.08 0.44 -4.84
C VAL A 155 17.29 0.27 -3.91
N ARG A 156 17.93 -0.90 -3.96
CA ARG A 156 19.09 -1.32 -3.13
C ARG A 156 18.80 -1.47 -1.63
N ARG A 157 17.56 -1.78 -1.27
CA ARG A 157 17.16 -2.08 0.11
C ARG A 157 16.26 -3.31 0.12
N THR A 158 16.20 -3.96 1.27
CA THR A 158 15.30 -5.09 1.55
C THR A 158 14.52 -4.77 2.81
N ASN A 159 13.19 -4.90 2.75
CA ASN A 159 12.33 -4.72 3.92
C ASN A 159 11.91 -6.09 4.46
N TYR A 160 12.06 -6.29 5.76
CA TYR A 160 11.29 -7.31 6.46
C TYR A 160 9.79 -6.93 6.42
N PRO A 161 8.86 -7.88 6.28
CA PRO A 161 7.43 -7.59 6.28
C PRO A 161 6.98 -6.78 7.50
N THR A 162 6.40 -5.60 7.23
CA THR A 162 5.84 -4.73 8.26
C THR A 162 4.52 -4.13 7.80
N VAL A 163 3.65 -3.82 8.75
CA VAL A 163 2.48 -2.98 8.50
C VAL A 163 2.72 -1.61 9.10
N ARG A 164 2.31 -0.54 8.41
CA ARG A 164 2.53 0.84 8.82
C ARG A 164 1.21 1.59 8.90
N GLY A 165 0.93 2.20 10.05
CA GLY A 165 -0.30 2.98 10.29
C GLY A 165 -0.10 4.07 11.33
N ASP A 166 -0.97 5.09 11.32
CA ASP A 166 -1.12 6.00 12.46
C ASP A 166 -2.07 5.34 13.47
N LEU A 167 -1.52 4.66 14.47
CA LEU A 167 -2.31 3.86 15.42
C LEU A 167 -3.09 4.72 16.42
N THR A 168 -2.96 6.05 16.35
CA THR A 168 -3.85 6.96 17.10
C THR A 168 -5.27 6.94 16.55
N ASN A 169 -5.46 6.50 15.30
CA ASN A 169 -6.77 6.19 14.74
C ASN A 169 -7.11 4.71 15.04
N SER A 170 -8.20 4.48 15.78
CA SER A 170 -8.62 3.15 16.22
C SER A 170 -8.94 2.20 15.06
N GLU A 171 -9.51 2.71 13.96
CA GLU A 171 -9.80 1.89 12.78
C GLU A 171 -8.51 1.50 12.06
N VAL A 172 -7.54 2.42 11.92
CA VAL A 172 -6.21 2.09 11.36
C VAL A 172 -5.50 1.05 12.23
N ARG A 173 -5.61 1.18 13.55
CA ARG A 173 -5.06 0.22 14.51
C ARG A 173 -5.67 -1.16 14.33
N ARG A 174 -7.00 -1.23 14.27
CA ARG A 174 -7.77 -2.44 14.04
C ARG A 174 -7.33 -3.17 12.76
N LEU A 175 -7.22 -2.45 11.65
CA LEU A 175 -6.73 -3.03 10.38
C LEU A 175 -5.28 -3.53 10.51
N ALA A 176 -4.41 -2.75 11.15
CA ALA A 176 -3.00 -3.07 11.26
C ALA A 176 -2.74 -4.33 12.10
N GLU A 177 -3.45 -4.47 13.22
CA GLU A 177 -3.37 -5.64 14.11
C GLU A 177 -3.95 -6.88 13.40
N ALA A 178 -5.09 -6.73 12.71
CA ALA A 178 -5.73 -7.81 11.97
C ALA A 178 -4.89 -8.33 10.79
N PHE A 179 -4.16 -7.46 10.07
CA PHE A 179 -3.34 -7.88 8.92
C PHE A 179 -2.34 -9.01 9.28
N GLY A 180 -1.93 -9.10 10.55
CA GLY A 180 -1.31 -10.33 11.06
C GLY A 180 0.18 -10.49 10.71
N VAL A 181 0.92 -9.40 10.54
CA VAL A 181 2.40 -9.42 10.55
C VAL A 181 2.94 -9.27 11.97
N GLU A 182 4.18 -9.71 12.18
CA GLU A 182 4.89 -9.65 13.46
C GLU A 182 5.22 -8.22 13.88
N ILE A 183 5.45 -7.31 12.94
CA ILE A 183 5.94 -5.95 13.22
C ILE A 183 4.98 -4.90 12.64
N ILE A 184 4.47 -4.04 13.53
CA ILE A 184 3.66 -2.87 13.17
C ILE A 184 4.46 -1.60 13.46
N MET A 185 4.62 -0.74 12.47
CA MET A 185 5.27 0.55 12.57
C MET A 185 4.23 1.64 12.85
N ASN A 186 4.23 2.19 14.07
CA ASN A 186 3.34 3.30 14.43
C ASN A 186 3.92 4.63 13.95
N ASN A 187 3.36 5.19 12.88
CA ASN A 187 3.74 6.52 12.39
C ASN A 187 2.65 7.19 11.55
N LYS A 188 2.56 8.52 11.65
CA LYS A 188 1.66 9.36 10.83
C LYS A 188 1.97 9.33 9.34
N GLY A 189 3.22 9.04 8.99
CA GLY A 189 3.72 9.06 7.63
C GLY A 189 3.85 10.48 7.05
N PRO A 190 4.45 10.60 5.85
CA PRO A 190 4.67 11.89 5.20
C PRO A 190 3.35 12.62 4.92
N LYS A 191 3.38 13.96 4.98
CA LYS A 191 2.31 14.79 4.44
C LYS A 191 2.16 14.51 2.93
N ASN A 192 0.93 14.61 2.41
CA ASN A 192 0.63 14.43 1.00
C ASN A 192 0.91 13.01 0.46
N SER A 193 1.02 12.03 1.38
CA SER A 193 1.13 10.62 1.03
C SER A 193 -0.26 9.99 0.89
N PHE A 194 -0.36 8.98 0.03
CA PHE A 194 -1.63 8.34 -0.32
C PHE A 194 -2.39 7.87 0.93
N ARG A 195 -1.73 7.05 1.75
CA ARG A 195 -2.28 6.55 3.01
C ARG A 195 -2.72 7.68 3.95
N ARG A 196 -1.88 8.70 4.14
CA ARG A 196 -2.19 9.78 5.09
C ARG A 196 -3.41 10.59 4.65
N GLU A 197 -3.46 10.96 3.37
CA GLU A 197 -4.58 11.73 2.85
C GLU A 197 -5.86 10.89 2.75
N ALA A 198 -5.76 9.58 2.51
CA ALA A 198 -6.90 8.67 2.60
C ALA A 198 -7.50 8.63 4.01
N CYS A 199 -6.65 8.47 5.03
CA CYS A 199 -7.09 8.53 6.43
C CYS A 199 -7.72 9.89 6.77
N ASN A 200 -7.13 11.01 6.30
CA ASN A 200 -7.68 12.36 6.51
C ASN A 200 -9.08 12.54 5.88
N ALA A 201 -9.37 11.82 4.79
CA ALA A 201 -10.67 11.83 4.12
C ALA A 201 -11.68 10.82 4.69
N GLY A 202 -11.35 10.16 5.81
CA GLY A 202 -12.24 9.20 6.47
C GLY A 202 -12.21 7.79 5.88
N CYS A 203 -11.14 7.43 5.16
CA CYS A 203 -10.88 6.08 4.67
C CYS A 203 -9.63 5.52 5.38
N PRO A 204 -9.77 4.88 6.57
CA PRO A 204 -8.65 4.28 7.29
C PRO A 204 -7.87 3.33 6.38
N THR A 205 -6.59 3.64 6.21
CA THR A 205 -5.72 2.95 5.26
C THR A 205 -4.43 2.53 5.95
N ILE A 206 -4.00 1.29 5.73
CA ILE A 206 -2.70 0.77 6.17
C ILE A 206 -1.78 0.54 4.97
N ILE A 207 -0.47 0.58 5.21
CA ILE A 207 0.54 0.14 4.23
C ILE A 207 1.11 -1.18 4.69
N MET A 208 1.26 -2.15 3.80
CA MET A 208 2.17 -3.28 3.98
C MET A 208 3.48 -2.96 3.25
N GLU A 209 4.63 -3.14 3.91
CA GLU A 209 5.93 -3.12 3.24
C GLU A 209 6.69 -4.42 3.43
N GLY A 210 7.19 -5.01 2.35
CA GLY A 210 8.05 -6.19 2.41
C GLY A 210 8.78 -6.46 1.09
N GLY A 211 9.94 -7.09 1.19
CA GLY A 211 10.75 -7.49 0.03
C GLY A 211 11.49 -6.33 -0.63
N GLU A 212 11.86 -6.54 -1.90
CA GLU A 212 12.66 -5.66 -2.73
C GLU A 212 11.88 -5.14 -3.95
N VAL A 213 12.52 -4.29 -4.76
CA VAL A 213 11.99 -3.84 -6.05
C VAL A 213 12.17 -4.91 -7.15
N TRP A 214 11.42 -4.77 -8.24
CA TRP A 214 11.59 -5.46 -9.53
C TRP A 214 11.45 -6.99 -9.57
N LYS A 215 11.09 -7.62 -8.46
CA LYS A 215 10.75 -9.05 -8.42
C LYS A 215 9.48 -9.29 -7.61
N VAL A 216 8.79 -10.36 -7.98
CA VAL A 216 7.67 -10.91 -7.22
C VAL A 216 8.21 -12.06 -6.38
N GLU A 217 8.26 -11.85 -5.08
CA GLU A 217 8.83 -12.76 -4.10
C GLU A 217 7.72 -13.62 -3.48
N PRO A 218 7.73 -14.96 -3.66
CA PRO A 218 6.62 -15.81 -3.22
C PRO A 218 6.26 -15.67 -1.74
N GLY A 219 7.26 -15.58 -0.84
CA GLY A 219 6.99 -15.42 0.59
C GLY A 219 6.40 -14.05 0.98
N ILE A 220 6.70 -13.00 0.21
CA ILE A 220 6.10 -11.68 0.42
C ILE A 220 4.66 -11.70 -0.09
N VAL A 221 4.42 -12.27 -1.27
CA VAL A 221 3.08 -12.45 -1.83
C VAL A 221 2.18 -13.25 -0.89
N GLU A 222 2.68 -14.36 -0.33
CA GLU A 222 1.95 -15.15 0.65
C GLU A 222 1.57 -14.32 1.89
N THR A 223 2.50 -13.50 2.38
CA THR A 223 2.27 -12.58 3.51
C THR A 223 1.20 -11.53 3.18
N GLU A 224 1.29 -10.91 2.00
CA GLU A 224 0.33 -9.90 1.53
C GLU A 224 -1.07 -10.51 1.34
N VAL A 225 -1.17 -11.66 0.68
CA VAL A 225 -2.45 -12.37 0.43
C VAL A 225 -3.10 -12.77 1.76
N ARG A 226 -2.35 -13.37 2.69
CA ARG A 226 -2.85 -13.72 4.03
C ARG A 226 -3.32 -12.48 4.78
N GLY A 227 -2.55 -11.40 4.76
CA GLY A 227 -2.88 -10.18 5.48
C GLY A 227 -4.10 -9.45 4.92
N ILE A 228 -4.26 -9.42 3.59
CA ILE A 228 -5.48 -8.92 2.93
C ILE A 228 -6.68 -9.76 3.38
N LYS A 229 -6.59 -11.10 3.30
CA LYS A 229 -7.68 -11.99 3.73
C LYS A 229 -8.03 -11.78 5.21
N ASN A 230 -7.04 -11.63 6.08
CA ASN A 230 -7.28 -11.35 7.50
C ASN A 230 -7.99 -10.03 7.75
N VAL A 231 -7.59 -8.95 7.07
CA VAL A 231 -8.31 -7.66 7.18
C VAL A 231 -9.75 -7.80 6.71
N LEU A 232 -9.98 -8.54 5.62
CA LEU A 232 -11.33 -8.78 5.13
C LEU A 232 -12.16 -9.62 6.12
N ARG A 233 -11.57 -10.61 6.80
CA ARG A 233 -12.22 -11.36 7.90
C ARG A 233 -12.57 -10.44 9.08
N GLU A 234 -11.63 -9.58 9.50
CA GLU A 234 -11.88 -8.59 10.56
C GLU A 234 -13.04 -7.65 10.22
N LEU A 235 -13.18 -7.29 8.94
CA LEU A 235 -14.30 -6.49 8.43
C LEU A 235 -15.58 -7.31 8.16
N ASN A 236 -15.59 -8.60 8.50
CA ASN A 236 -16.64 -9.57 8.23
C ASN A 236 -16.96 -9.77 6.73
N MET A 237 -16.05 -9.38 5.83
CA MET A 237 -16.20 -9.57 4.38
C MET A 237 -15.85 -10.98 3.90
N LEU A 238 -15.21 -11.78 4.74
CA LEU A 238 -14.88 -13.18 4.49
C LEU A 238 -15.16 -14.00 5.74
N ASP A 239 -15.54 -15.25 5.54
CA ASP A 239 -15.67 -16.22 6.63
C ASP A 239 -14.30 -16.74 7.10
N GLY A 240 -14.31 -17.30 8.31
CA GLY A 240 -13.16 -17.95 8.92
C GLY A 240 -12.40 -17.06 9.91
N GLU A 241 -11.43 -17.68 10.57
CA GLU A 241 -10.65 -17.05 11.63
C GLU A 241 -9.46 -16.28 11.09
N ILE A 242 -9.06 -15.23 11.81
CA ILE A 242 -7.85 -14.45 11.51
C ILE A 242 -6.61 -15.30 11.81
N GLU A 243 -5.70 -15.37 10.84
CA GLU A 243 -4.42 -16.07 10.98
C GLU A 243 -3.40 -15.14 11.62
N SER A 244 -3.30 -15.18 12.95
CA SER A 244 -2.40 -14.33 13.73
C SER A 244 -0.94 -14.85 13.75
N PRO A 245 0.06 -13.95 13.82
CA PRO A 245 1.45 -14.35 14.01
C PRO A 245 1.67 -14.86 15.45
N ALA A 246 2.76 -15.59 15.67
CA ALA A 246 3.12 -16.09 17.01
C ALA A 246 3.35 -14.96 18.05
N TYR A 247 3.76 -13.79 17.57
CA TYR A 247 3.91 -12.58 18.36
C TYR A 247 3.66 -11.37 17.47
N GLN A 248 3.28 -10.24 18.07
CA GLN A 248 3.12 -8.97 17.36
C GLN A 248 3.70 -7.83 18.20
N ILE A 249 4.54 -6.99 17.57
CA ILE A 249 5.26 -5.91 18.22
C ILE A 249 4.93 -4.60 17.51
N VAL A 250 4.48 -3.61 18.30
CA VAL A 250 4.34 -2.23 17.85
C VAL A 250 5.63 -1.47 18.09
N ILE A 251 6.19 -0.93 17.01
CA ILE A 251 7.41 -0.12 17.04
C ILE A 251 7.03 1.35 16.93
N GLU A 252 7.30 2.08 18.01
CA GLU A 252 7.02 3.52 18.14
C GLU A 252 8.12 4.40 17.52
N LYS A 253 9.36 3.89 17.44
CA LYS A 253 10.53 4.63 16.97
C LYS A 253 11.46 3.74 16.17
N SER A 254 11.95 4.26 15.05
CA SER A 254 12.99 3.65 14.24
C SER A 254 14.13 4.64 13.98
N LYS A 255 15.33 4.13 13.72
CA LYS A 255 16.51 4.97 13.47
C LYS A 255 17.32 4.42 12.31
N TRP A 256 17.76 5.33 11.44
CA TRP A 256 18.72 5.02 10.39
C TRP A 256 20.13 5.01 10.96
N ILE A 257 20.84 3.92 10.74
CA ILE A 257 22.29 3.82 10.95
C ILE A 257 22.93 4.05 9.57
N ARG A 258 23.90 4.97 9.50
CA ARG A 258 24.56 5.36 8.24
C ARG A 258 26.06 5.19 8.41
N SER A 259 26.72 4.69 7.37
CA SER A 259 28.18 4.73 7.33
C SER A 259 28.64 6.17 7.14
N GLU A 260 29.71 6.53 7.84
CA GLU A 260 30.39 7.82 7.67
C GLU A 260 31.46 7.76 6.56
N ARG A 261 31.74 6.56 6.05
CA ARG A 261 32.77 6.31 5.03
C ARG A 261 32.17 5.58 3.82
N GLY A 262 32.69 5.88 2.64
CA GLY A 262 32.40 5.11 1.44
C GLY A 262 33.18 3.80 1.43
N GLY A 263 32.53 2.72 0.99
CA GLY A 263 33.11 1.38 0.97
C GLY A 263 32.06 0.31 0.66
N PHE A 264 32.43 -0.95 0.87
CA PHE A 264 31.52 -2.09 0.83
C PHE A 264 30.96 -2.36 2.23
N LEU A 265 29.65 -2.60 2.31
CA LEU A 265 28.99 -2.93 3.57
C LEU A 265 28.83 -4.45 3.69
N ASP A 266 29.62 -5.07 4.54
CA ASP A 266 29.52 -6.47 4.91
C ASP A 266 28.57 -6.62 6.09
N PHE A 267 27.36 -7.11 5.82
CA PHE A 267 26.29 -7.25 6.81
C PHE A 267 26.47 -8.53 7.66
N HIS A 268 26.40 -8.38 8.99
CA HIS A 268 26.45 -9.50 9.95
C HIS A 268 25.08 -9.99 10.40
N ILE A 269 24.03 -9.33 9.91
CA ILE A 269 22.63 -9.55 10.27
C ILE A 269 21.78 -9.53 9.01
N LYS A 270 20.55 -10.05 9.12
CA LYS A 270 19.54 -10.06 8.08
C LYS A 270 18.29 -9.31 8.54
N PRO A 271 17.46 -8.79 7.62
CA PRO A 271 16.16 -8.23 7.99
C PRO A 271 15.34 -9.23 8.81
N GLY A 272 14.84 -8.79 9.97
CA GLY A 272 14.09 -9.63 10.92
C GLY A 272 14.91 -10.10 12.13
N ASP A 273 16.25 -9.99 12.10
CA ASP A 273 17.08 -10.37 13.24
C ASP A 273 16.87 -9.43 14.45
N ILE A 274 16.73 -10.03 15.63
CA ILE A 274 16.71 -9.29 16.90
C ILE A 274 18.15 -9.05 17.34
N VAL A 275 18.52 -7.78 17.50
CA VAL A 275 19.88 -7.36 17.89
C VAL A 275 19.90 -6.65 19.24
N LYS A 276 21.03 -6.72 19.94
CA LYS A 276 21.25 -6.01 21.21
C LYS A 276 22.05 -4.73 20.98
N LYS A 277 21.80 -3.70 21.79
CA LYS A 277 22.60 -2.47 21.80
C LYS A 277 24.09 -2.80 21.94
N GLY A 278 24.92 -2.20 21.08
CA GLY A 278 26.36 -2.44 21.02
C GLY A 278 26.77 -3.69 20.24
N GLN A 279 25.83 -4.46 19.68
CA GLN A 279 26.15 -5.56 18.77
C GLN A 279 26.66 -5.00 17.43
N PRO A 280 27.80 -5.49 16.90
CA PRO A 280 28.25 -5.13 15.56
C PRO A 280 27.28 -5.69 14.53
N ILE A 281 26.82 -4.85 13.60
CA ILE A 281 25.82 -5.22 12.60
C ILE A 281 26.35 -5.14 11.17
N ILE A 282 27.33 -4.27 10.91
CA ILE A 282 27.93 -4.08 9.59
C ILE A 282 29.40 -3.76 9.76
N THR A 283 30.27 -4.41 8.98
CA THR A 283 31.65 -3.95 8.77
C THR A 283 31.72 -3.22 7.44
N ASN A 284 32.32 -2.04 7.42
CA ASN A 284 32.57 -1.29 6.19
C ASN A 284 34.02 -1.51 5.75
N THR A 285 34.23 -1.85 4.48
CA THR A 285 35.52 -2.23 3.92
C THR A 285 35.89 -1.41 2.69
N THR A 286 37.19 -1.25 2.43
CA THR A 286 37.68 -0.66 1.16
C THR A 286 37.38 -1.57 -0.02
N LEU A 287 37.65 -1.09 -1.25
CA LEU A 287 37.55 -1.93 -2.46
C LEU A 287 38.46 -3.17 -2.43
N LEU A 288 39.48 -3.19 -1.56
CA LEU A 288 40.42 -4.30 -1.38
C LEU A 288 40.13 -5.14 -0.13
N GLY A 289 39.03 -4.88 0.58
CA GLY A 289 38.60 -5.64 1.75
C GLY A 289 39.23 -5.21 3.08
N GLU A 290 39.93 -4.08 3.11
CA GLU A 290 40.50 -3.55 4.36
C GLU A 290 39.38 -2.92 5.21
N SER A 291 39.25 -3.35 6.47
CA SER A 291 38.24 -2.79 7.38
C SER A 291 38.53 -1.33 7.70
N GLN A 292 37.51 -0.48 7.56
CA GLN A 292 37.59 0.96 7.85
C GLN A 292 36.86 1.31 9.14
N ASP A 293 35.65 0.77 9.33
CA ASP A 293 34.81 1.00 10.49
C ASP A 293 33.78 -0.12 10.68
N THR A 294 33.19 -0.19 11.87
CA THR A 294 32.11 -1.12 12.22
C THR A 294 30.94 -0.32 12.76
N LEU A 295 29.75 -0.59 12.23
CA LEU A 295 28.52 0.03 12.67
C LEU A 295 27.84 -0.90 13.67
N TYR A 296 27.30 -0.32 14.74
CA TYR A 296 26.72 -1.04 15.87
C TYR A 296 25.23 -0.71 16.04
N ALA A 297 24.47 -1.67 16.56
CA ALA A 297 23.10 -1.44 17.01
C ALA A 297 23.06 -0.42 18.17
N LEU A 298 22.07 0.48 18.15
CA LEU A 298 22.00 1.69 18.99
C LEU A 298 21.22 1.52 20.31
#